data_AF-A0A2U0SRN3-F1
#
_entry.id   AF-A0A2U0SRN3-F1
#
_cell.length_a   1.000
_cell.length_b   1.000
_cell.length_c   1.000
_cell.angle_alpha   90.00
_cell.angle_beta   90.00
_cell.angle_gamma   90.00
#
_symmetry.space_group_name_H-M   'P 1'
#
loop_
_entity.id
_entity.type
_entity.pdbx_description
1 polymer ?
#
loop_
_entity_poly.entity_id
_entity_poly.type
_entity_poly.pdbx_seq_one_letter_code
_entity_poly.pdbx_strand_id
1 'polypeptide(L)'
;MNLEVLNHLIHNDVERIEALATDKKVDAAASVGIAKLVSAQKGDVTSLSAKQAFLFDEAVRPLIQNVRCEGVIGLLEDGNDSCMNDSIIDDESLLLSYIDDDFKCQQCRYDAQKMHDD
;
A
#
# COMPACT_ATOMS: atom_id res chain seq x y z
N MET A 1 0.72 -10.64 -5.95
CA MET A 1 -0.29 -9.58 -5.75
C MET A 1 -1.02 -9.89 -4.47
N ASN A 2 -1.14 -8.91 -3.57
CA ASN A 2 -1.80 -9.10 -2.29
C ASN A 2 -3.32 -8.94 -2.42
N LEU A 3 -4.05 -10.07 -2.52
CA LEU A 3 -5.50 -10.07 -2.69
C LEU A 3 -6.26 -9.73 -1.40
N GLU A 4 -5.66 -10.02 -0.24
CA GLU A 4 -6.25 -9.69 1.05
C GLU A 4 -6.29 -8.17 1.24
N VAL A 5 -5.18 -7.49 0.93
CA VAL A 5 -5.12 -6.02 0.91
C VAL A 5 -6.08 -5.44 -0.11
N LEU A 6 -6.10 -5.98 -1.34
CA LEU A 6 -7.05 -5.51 -2.37
C LEU A 6 -8.50 -5.62 -1.90
N ASN A 7 -8.86 -6.73 -1.27
CA ASN A 7 -10.20 -6.91 -0.70
C ASN A 7 -10.47 -5.96 0.45
N HIS A 8 -9.50 -5.73 1.34
CA HIS A 8 -9.65 -4.77 2.42
C HIS A 8 -9.91 -3.36 1.89
N LEU A 9 -9.12 -2.90 0.92
CA LEU A 9 -9.31 -1.60 0.25
C LEU A 9 -10.69 -1.47 -0.39
N ILE A 10 -11.18 -2.51 -1.06
CA ILE A 10 -12.50 -2.46 -1.74
C ILE A 10 -13.65 -2.32 -0.74
N HIS A 11 -13.56 -2.94 0.44
CA HIS A 11 -14.68 -3.05 1.37
C HIS A 11 -14.63 -2.06 2.54
N ASN A 12 -13.44 -1.63 2.95
CA ASN A 12 -13.24 -0.78 4.12
C ASN A 12 -12.63 0.58 3.75
N ASP A 13 -11.69 0.60 2.80
CA ASP A 13 -10.81 1.73 2.51
C ASP A 13 -10.88 2.20 1.05
N VAL A 14 -12.08 2.19 0.46
CA VAL A 14 -12.27 2.44 -0.98
C VAL A 14 -11.81 3.85 -1.37
N GLU A 15 -11.92 4.78 -0.43
CA GLU A 15 -11.53 6.18 -0.59
C GLU A 15 -10.03 6.33 -0.87
N ARG A 16 -9.18 5.38 -0.46
CA ARG A 16 -7.74 5.40 -0.78
C ARG A 16 -7.48 5.14 -2.26
N ILE A 17 -8.26 4.25 -2.89
CA ILE A 17 -8.20 4.01 -4.34
C ILE A 17 -8.68 5.25 -5.08
N GLU A 18 -9.77 5.87 -4.63
CA GLU A 18 -10.33 7.08 -5.25
C GLU A 18 -9.40 8.28 -5.12
N ALA A 19 -8.79 8.48 -3.95
CA ALA A 19 -7.82 9.54 -3.70
C ALA A 19 -6.58 9.38 -4.58
N LEU A 20 -6.01 8.16 -4.65
CA LEU A 20 -4.86 7.91 -5.53
C LEU A 20 -5.22 8.09 -7.00
N ALA A 21 -6.38 7.60 -7.44
CA ALA A 21 -6.86 7.81 -8.80
C ALA A 21 -6.98 9.30 -9.14
N THR A 22 -7.49 10.10 -8.20
CA THR A 22 -7.63 11.55 -8.35
C THR A 22 -6.27 12.25 -8.44
N ASP A 23 -5.32 11.88 -7.57
CA ASP A 23 -3.93 12.39 -7.61
C ASP A 23 -3.25 12.09 -8.95
N LYS A 24 -3.41 10.86 -9.44
CA LYS A 24 -2.91 10.41 -10.75
C LYS A 24 -3.69 10.94 -11.94
N LYS A 25 -4.75 11.72 -11.71
CA LYS A 25 -5.64 12.28 -12.75
C LYS A 25 -6.26 11.21 -13.65
N VAL A 26 -6.58 10.06 -13.07
CA VAL A 26 -7.31 8.97 -13.71
C VAL A 26 -8.72 8.84 -13.13
N ASP A 27 -9.57 8.07 -13.80
CA ASP A 27 -10.98 7.96 -13.41
C ASP A 27 -11.15 7.12 -12.13
N ALA A 28 -11.52 7.77 -11.03
CA ALA A 28 -11.67 7.15 -9.71
C ALA A 28 -12.72 6.03 -9.69
N ALA A 29 -13.90 6.28 -10.26
CA ALA A 29 -14.98 5.29 -10.27
C ALA A 29 -14.62 4.06 -11.11
N ALA A 30 -13.96 4.26 -12.26
CA ALA A 30 -13.46 3.19 -13.09
C ALA A 30 -12.35 2.40 -12.40
N SER A 31 -11.43 3.06 -11.70
CA SER A 31 -10.37 2.40 -10.92
C SER A 31 -10.93 1.51 -9.81
N VAL A 32 -11.94 1.99 -9.06
CA VAL A 32 -12.66 1.17 -8.07
C VAL A 32 -13.37 -0.01 -8.73
N GLY A 33 -14.02 0.20 -9.88
CA GLY A 33 -14.65 -0.87 -10.65
C GLY A 33 -13.66 -1.93 -11.11
N ILE A 34 -12.46 -1.53 -11.52
CA ILE A 34 -11.39 -2.44 -11.94
C ILE A 34 -10.80 -3.18 -10.74
N ALA A 35 -10.62 -2.53 -9.59
CA ALA A 35 -10.20 -3.21 -8.37
C ALA A 35 -11.17 -4.34 -8.00
N LYS A 36 -12.49 -4.07 -8.03
CA LYS A 36 -13.55 -5.07 -7.82
C LYS A 36 -13.51 -6.20 -8.84
N LEU A 37 -13.30 -5.87 -10.12
CA LEU A 37 -13.19 -6.86 -11.19
C LEU A 37 -11.99 -7.78 -10.98
N VAL A 38 -10.81 -7.23 -10.70
CA VAL A 38 -9.57 -8.00 -10.47
C VAL A 38 -9.72 -8.89 -9.23
N SER A 39 -10.31 -8.37 -8.14
CA SER A 39 -10.64 -9.18 -6.96
C SER A 39 -11.56 -10.36 -7.31
N ALA A 40 -12.65 -10.12 -8.05
CA ALA A 40 -13.59 -11.17 -8.48
C ALA A 40 -12.92 -12.23 -9.38
N GLN A 41 -11.91 -11.82 -10.15
CA GLN A 41 -11.10 -12.71 -10.98
C GLN A 41 -9.89 -13.31 -10.25
N LYS A 42 -9.86 -13.25 -8.91
CA LYS A 42 -8.77 -13.81 -8.07
C LYS A 42 -7.39 -13.27 -8.46
N GLY A 43 -7.32 -12.01 -8.86
CA GLY A 43 -6.07 -11.36 -9.24
C GLY A 43 -5.63 -11.59 -10.68
N ASP A 44 -6.45 -12.17 -11.53
CA ASP A 44 -6.14 -12.23 -12.95
C ASP A 44 -6.27 -10.83 -13.59
N VAL A 45 -5.15 -10.26 -14.01
CA VAL A 45 -5.10 -8.99 -14.74
C VAL A 45 -4.92 -9.16 -16.24
N THR A 46 -4.77 -10.40 -16.73
CA THR A 46 -4.52 -10.68 -18.16
C THR A 46 -5.75 -10.47 -19.02
N SER A 47 -6.94 -10.53 -18.41
CA SER A 47 -8.22 -10.28 -19.06
C SER A 47 -8.53 -8.79 -19.25
N LEU A 48 -7.75 -7.90 -18.61
CA LEU A 48 -7.97 -6.46 -18.67
C LEU A 48 -7.62 -5.94 -20.07
N SER A 49 -8.48 -5.09 -20.62
CA SER A 49 -8.10 -4.27 -21.78
C SER A 49 -6.95 -3.33 -21.43
N ALA A 50 -6.22 -2.84 -22.43
CA ALA A 50 -5.10 -1.92 -22.21
C ALA A 50 -5.47 -0.68 -21.37
N LYS A 51 -6.67 -0.13 -21.56
CA LYS A 51 -7.17 0.99 -20.76
C LYS A 51 -7.44 0.60 -19.30
N GLN A 52 -8.01 -0.59 -19.07
CA GLN A 52 -8.26 -1.08 -17.72
C GLN A 52 -6.96 -1.44 -16.98
N ALA A 53 -6.00 -2.05 -17.68
CA ALA A 53 -4.68 -2.35 -17.13
C ALA A 53 -3.96 -1.06 -16.72
N PHE A 54 -4.01 -0.01 -17.55
CA PHE A 54 -3.45 1.30 -17.22
C PHE A 54 -4.06 1.89 -15.93
N LEU A 55 -5.40 1.90 -15.81
CA LEU A 55 -6.07 2.39 -14.60
C LEU A 55 -5.70 1.56 -13.35
N PHE A 56 -5.60 0.24 -13.51
CA PHE A 56 -5.16 -0.65 -12.44
C PHE A 56 -3.73 -0.35 -12.00
N ASP A 57 -2.81 -0.18 -12.95
CA ASP A 57 -1.39 0.06 -12.67
C ASP A 57 -1.15 1.43 -12.01
N GLU A 58 -1.95 2.45 -12.35
CA GLU A 58 -1.81 3.79 -11.77
C GLU A 58 -2.49 3.95 -10.41
N ALA A 59 -3.68 3.37 -10.22
CA ALA A 59 -4.53 3.69 -9.06
C ALA A 59 -4.74 2.54 -8.07
N VAL A 60 -4.40 1.29 -8.44
CA VAL A 60 -4.66 0.12 -7.60
C VAL A 60 -3.37 -0.60 -7.24
N ARG A 61 -2.54 -0.94 -8.23
CA ARG A 61 -1.27 -1.64 -8.02
C ARG A 61 -0.38 -0.96 -6.96
N PRO A 62 -0.22 0.37 -6.93
CA PRO A 62 0.68 1.01 -5.97
C PRO A 62 0.22 0.90 -4.51
N LEU A 63 -1.04 0.53 -4.27
CA LEU A 63 -1.61 0.34 -2.93
C LEU A 63 -1.51 -1.12 -2.45
N ILE A 64 -1.19 -2.06 -3.34
CA ILE A 64 -1.19 -3.50 -3.02
C ILE A 64 0.14 -4.19 -3.34
N GLN A 65 1.09 -3.44 -3.92
CA GLN A 65 2.42 -3.90 -4.31
C GLN A 65 3.41 -2.75 -4.16
N ASN A 66 4.59 -3.05 -3.60
CA ASN A 66 5.68 -2.08 -3.42
C ASN A 66 5.23 -0.80 -2.69
N VAL A 67 4.31 -0.94 -1.73
CA VAL A 67 3.83 0.16 -0.90
C VAL A 67 5.02 0.68 -0.10
N ARG A 68 5.29 1.99 -0.25
CA ARG A 68 6.40 2.63 0.45
C ARG A 68 6.14 2.64 1.95
N CYS A 69 7.22 2.50 2.70
CA CYS A 69 7.22 2.83 4.11
C CYS A 69 6.83 4.31 4.30
N GLU A 70 6.62 4.78 5.53
CA GLU A 70 6.60 6.22 5.84
C GLU A 70 7.90 6.68 6.50
N GLY A 71 8.73 5.73 6.92
CA GLY A 71 9.90 5.98 7.74
C GLY A 71 9.55 6.12 9.22
N VAL A 72 10.58 6.12 10.06
CA VAL A 72 10.55 6.77 11.38
C VAL A 72 11.60 7.86 11.29
N ILE A 73 11.26 9.11 11.60
CA ILE A 73 12.22 10.22 11.60
C ILE A 73 12.67 10.44 13.04
N GLY A 74 13.93 10.12 13.33
CA GLY A 74 14.54 10.28 14.66
C GLY A 74 16.02 9.89 14.66
N LEU A 75 16.73 10.20 15.75
CA LEU A 75 18.05 9.63 15.99
C LEU A 75 17.87 8.31 16.76
N LEU A 76 18.49 7.23 16.29
CA LEU A 76 18.63 6.02 17.09
C LEU A 76 19.71 6.24 18.16
N GLU A 77 19.59 5.55 19.29
CA GLU A 77 20.51 5.68 20.43
C GLU A 77 21.96 5.30 20.10
N ASP A 78 22.16 4.43 19.10
CA ASP A 78 23.47 4.00 18.63
C ASP A 78 24.15 5.01 17.68
N GLY A 79 23.50 6.16 17.45
CA GLY A 79 23.98 7.21 16.56
C GLY A 79 23.77 6.92 15.08
N ASN A 80 23.04 5.86 14.73
CA ASN A 80 22.60 5.61 13.36
C ASN A 80 21.33 6.40 13.03
N ASP A 81 21.18 6.73 11.74
CA ASP A 81 19.94 7.30 11.22
C ASP A 81 18.82 6.24 11.28
N SER A 82 17.65 6.66 11.76
CA SER A 82 16.45 5.84 11.70
C SER A 82 16.05 5.57 10.25
N CYS A 83 15.39 4.43 10.02
CA CYS A 83 14.81 4.03 8.73
C CYS A 83 14.17 5.20 7.94
N MET A 84 14.86 5.66 6.88
CA MET A 84 14.53 6.86 6.09
C MET A 84 13.55 6.63 4.93
N ASN A 85 12.48 5.85 5.12
CA ASN A 85 11.43 5.68 4.09
C ASN A 85 11.92 5.05 2.75
N ASP A 86 13.15 4.55 2.66
CA ASP A 86 13.67 4.00 1.40
C ASP A 86 13.21 2.56 1.11
N SER A 87 12.56 1.92 2.09
CA SER A 87 12.11 0.53 2.01
C SER A 87 10.62 0.41 1.67
N ILE A 88 10.21 -0.80 1.26
CA ILE A 88 8.80 -1.16 1.06
C ILE A 88 8.27 -1.90 2.30
N ILE A 89 6.97 -1.81 2.52
CA ILE A 89 6.27 -2.67 3.48
C ILE A 89 6.20 -4.08 2.89
N ASP A 90 6.56 -5.08 3.70
CA ASP A 90 6.47 -6.47 3.28
C ASP A 90 5.00 -6.90 3.11
N ASP A 91 4.77 -7.86 2.21
CA ASP A 91 3.42 -8.30 1.87
C ASP A 91 2.65 -8.87 3.09
N GLU A 92 3.36 -9.44 4.07
CA GLU A 92 2.77 -10.05 5.27
C GLU A 92 2.23 -9.00 6.24
N SER A 93 2.93 -7.87 6.40
CA SER A 93 2.52 -6.76 7.27
C SER A 93 1.65 -5.72 6.58
N LEU A 94 1.58 -5.72 5.24
CA LEU A 94 0.87 -4.69 4.49
C LEU A 94 -0.62 -4.57 4.87
N LEU A 95 -1.31 -5.69 5.07
CA LEU A 95 -2.71 -5.66 5.52
C LEU A 95 -2.86 -5.01 6.89
N LEU A 96 -1.99 -5.37 7.83
CA LEU A 96 -2.00 -4.76 9.17
C LEU A 96 -1.71 -3.27 9.10
N SER A 97 -0.77 -2.84 8.24
CA SER A 97 -0.50 -1.42 8.03
C SER A 97 -1.73 -0.64 7.55
N TYR A 98 -2.58 -1.22 6.70
CA TYR A 98 -3.86 -0.61 6.32
C TYR A 98 -4.87 -0.59 7.47
N ILE A 99 -4.96 -1.66 8.26
CA ILE A 99 -5.91 -1.76 9.38
C ILE A 99 -5.56 -0.77 10.50
N ASP A 100 -4.27 -0.64 10.81
CA ASP A 100 -3.78 0.17 11.94
C ASP A 100 -3.38 1.60 11.53
N ASP A 101 -3.43 1.91 10.22
CA ASP A 101 -2.90 3.14 9.62
C ASP A 101 -1.42 3.40 10.02
N ASP A 102 -0.63 2.33 10.11
CA ASP A 102 0.78 2.34 10.54
C ASP A 102 1.68 1.77 9.45
N PHE A 103 2.10 2.61 8.51
CA PHE A 103 2.86 2.24 7.31
C PHE A 103 4.38 2.13 7.56
N LYS A 104 4.76 1.32 8.55
CA LYS A 104 6.17 1.06 8.88
C LYS A 104 6.64 -0.29 8.32
N CYS A 105 7.79 -0.28 7.63
CA CYS A 105 8.49 -1.51 7.26
C CYS A 105 9.14 -2.17 8.49
N GLN A 106 9.60 -3.42 8.33
CA GLN A 106 10.23 -4.19 9.42
C GLN A 106 11.35 -3.42 10.12
N GLN A 107 12.25 -2.77 9.36
CA GLN A 107 13.35 -2.00 9.94
C GLN A 107 12.83 -0.84 10.79
N CYS A 108 11.87 -0.08 10.26
CA CYS A 108 11.25 1.03 10.97
C CYS A 108 10.52 0.58 12.24
N ARG A 109 9.88 -0.61 12.24
CA ARG A 109 9.24 -1.18 13.45
C ARG A 109 10.27 -1.60 14.50
N TYR A 110 11.38 -2.19 14.07
CA TYR A 110 12.51 -2.56 14.94
C TYR A 110 13.17 -1.32 15.57
N ASP A 111 13.46 -0.31 14.75
CA ASP A 111 14.03 0.97 15.16
C ASP A 111 13.13 1.68 16.19
N ALA A 112 11.81 1.71 15.94
CA ALA A 112 10.84 2.30 16.86
C ALA A 112 10.81 1.58 18.21
N GLN A 113 10.91 0.25 18.24
CA GLN A 113 10.95 -0.51 19.50
C GLN A 113 12.18 -0.14 20.34
N LYS A 114 13.35 -0.03 19.70
CA LYS A 114 14.58 0.38 20.39
C LYS A 114 14.50 1.78 21.01
N MET A 115 13.79 2.70 20.38
CA MET A 115 13.59 4.05 20.92
C MET A 115 12.67 4.10 22.16
N HIS A 116 11.93 3.03 22.45
CA HIS A 116 10.93 2.98 23.53
C HIS A 116 11.37 2.18 24.76
N ASP A 117 12.45 1.40 24.68
CA ASP A 117 12.92 0.50 25.76
C ASP A 117 13.82 1.21 26.83
N ASP A 118 13.56 2.50 27.10
CA ASP A 118 14.23 3.31 28.14
C ASP A 118 13.59 3.17 29.55
#